data_AF-A0A2T9JWU2-F1
#
_entry.id   AF-A0A2T9JWU2-F1
#
_cell.length_a   1.000
_cell.length_b   1.000
_cell.length_c   1.000
_cell.angle_alpha   90.00
_cell.angle_beta   90.00
_cell.angle_gamma   90.00
#
_symmetry.space_group_name_H-M   'P 1'
#
loop_
_entity.id
_entity.type
_entity.pdbx_description
1 polymer ?
#
loop_
_entity_poly.entity_id
_entity_poly.type
_entity_poly.pdbx_seq_one_letter_code
_entity_poly.pdbx_strand_id
1 'polypeptide(L)'
;MSLYIRNAEADRLARQLTERTGETLTEAVVVALRERLERTPEKVDDLEARLARIRAIQDRVAAARVLREGSDEELLYDADGLPK
;
A
#
# COMPACT_ATOMS: atom_id res chain seq x y z
N MET A 1 -22.77 -20.69 1.21
CA MET A 1 -23.28 -19.38 0.77
C MET A 1 -23.17 -19.28 -0.75
N SER A 2 -24.06 -18.56 -1.43
CA SER A 2 -24.09 -18.47 -2.89
C SER A 2 -23.68 -17.06 -3.37
N LEU A 3 -22.75 -17.01 -4.31
CA LEU A 3 -22.39 -15.82 -5.07
C LEU A 3 -23.28 -15.76 -6.33
N TYR A 4 -24.14 -14.74 -6.46
CA TYR A 4 -24.96 -14.53 -7.64
C TYR A 4 -24.41 -13.36 -8.48
N ILE A 5 -23.97 -13.65 -9.70
CA ILE A 5 -23.43 -12.66 -10.63
C ILE A 5 -24.25 -12.71 -11.93
N ARG A 6 -24.96 -11.62 -12.25
CA ARG A 6 -25.65 -11.45 -13.54
C ARG A 6 -24.79 -10.58 -14.46
N ASN A 7 -23.85 -11.20 -15.16
CA ASN A 7 -22.98 -10.52 -16.11
C ASN A 7 -22.62 -11.49 -17.26
N ALA A 8 -22.85 -11.07 -18.51
CA ALA A 8 -22.66 -11.91 -19.69
C ALA A 8 -21.18 -12.20 -20.01
N GLU A 9 -20.27 -11.28 -19.65
CA GLU A 9 -18.84 -11.45 -19.82
C GLU A 9 -18.30 -12.46 -18.79
N ALA A 10 -18.74 -12.37 -17.54
CA ALA A 10 -18.37 -13.32 -16.49
C ALA A 10 -18.77 -14.76 -16.86
N ASP A 11 -20.00 -14.97 -17.37
CA ASP A 11 -20.45 -16.29 -17.85
C ASP A 11 -19.58 -16.80 -19.01
N ARG A 12 -19.28 -15.93 -19.99
CA ARG A 12 -18.45 -16.29 -21.14
C ARG A 12 -17.02 -16.67 -20.74
N LEU A 13 -16.42 -15.92 -19.82
CA LEU A 13 -15.06 -16.19 -19.31
C LEU A 13 -15.04 -17.49 -18.51
N ALA A 14 -16.02 -17.69 -17.64
CA ALA A 14 -16.10 -18.88 -16.81
C ALA A 14 -16.29 -20.15 -17.66
N ARG A 15 -17.16 -20.11 -18.67
CA ARG A 15 -17.33 -21.22 -19.63
C ARG A 15 -16.03 -21.55 -20.37
N GLN A 16 -15.37 -20.54 -20.95
CA GLN A 16 -14.08 -20.73 -21.63
C GLN A 16 -13.02 -21.34 -20.72
N LEU A 17 -13.00 -20.96 -19.44
CA LEU A 17 -12.07 -21.52 -18.48
C LEU A 17 -12.39 -22.99 -18.21
N THR A 18 -13.65 -23.31 -17.91
CA THR A 18 -14.09 -24.70 -17.67
C THR A 18 -13.88 -25.61 -18.88
N GLU A 19 -14.05 -25.11 -20.11
CA GLU A 19 -13.78 -25.86 -21.35
C GLU A 19 -12.29 -26.18 -21.52
N ARG A 20 -11.40 -25.28 -21.07
CA ARG A 20 -9.95 -25.46 -21.20
C ARG A 20 -9.36 -26.32 -20.08
N THR A 21 -9.89 -26.22 -18.86
CA THR A 21 -9.33 -26.88 -17.68
C THR A 21 -10.06 -28.18 -17.31
N GLY A 22 -11.30 -28.36 -17.76
CA GLY A 22 -12.16 -29.47 -17.34
C GLY A 22 -12.72 -29.32 -15.92
N GLU A 23 -12.48 -28.18 -15.27
CA GLU A 23 -12.99 -27.87 -13.94
C GLU A 23 -14.48 -27.55 -13.95
N THR A 24 -15.15 -27.71 -12.81
CA THR A 24 -16.50 -27.20 -12.62
C THR A 24 -16.52 -25.68 -12.59
N LEU A 25 -17.67 -25.07 -12.90
CA LEU A 25 -17.86 -23.62 -12.82
C LEU A 25 -17.46 -23.06 -11.45
N THR A 26 -17.79 -23.78 -10.38
CA THR A 26 -17.46 -23.39 -9.01
C THR A 26 -15.96 -23.45 -8.75
N GLU A 27 -15.28 -24.52 -9.17
CA GLU A 27 -13.82 -24.64 -9.03
C GLU A 27 -13.10 -23.54 -9.79
N ALA A 28 -13.46 -23.34 -11.07
CA ALA A 28 -12.89 -22.30 -11.91
C ALA A 28 -13.01 -20.90 -11.28
N VAL A 29 -14.18 -20.57 -10.72
CA VAL A 29 -14.41 -19.27 -10.03
C VAL A 29 -13.60 -19.17 -8.74
N VAL A 30 -13.58 -20.23 -7.91
CA VAL A 30 -12.84 -20.22 -6.64
C VAL A 30 -11.33 -20.10 -6.88
N VAL A 31 -10.78 -20.82 -7.86
CA VAL A 31 -9.37 -20.75 -8.23
C VAL A 31 -9.03 -19.36 -8.77
N ALA A 32 -9.80 -18.83 -9.72
CA ALA A 32 -9.56 -17.50 -10.28
C ALA A 32 -9.58 -16.39 -9.21
N LEU A 33 -10.52 -16.46 -8.26
CA LEU A 33 -10.59 -15.51 -7.14
C LEU A 33 -9.38 -15.67 -6.20
N ARG A 34 -8.99 -16.89 -5.87
CA ARG A 34 -7.81 -17.18 -5.03
C ARG A 34 -6.53 -16.64 -5.67
N GLU A 35 -6.30 -16.94 -6.94
CA GLU A 35 -5.14 -16.43 -7.67
C GLU A 35 -5.14 -14.90 -7.74
N ARG A 36 -6.31 -14.27 -7.90
CA ARG A 36 -6.39 -12.80 -7.93
C ARG A 36 -6.08 -12.19 -6.57
N LEU A 37 -6.50 -12.82 -5.47
CA LEU A 37 -6.16 -12.42 -4.12
C LEU A 37 -4.68 -12.60 -3.83
N GLU A 38 -4.06 -13.69 -4.29
CA GLU A 38 -2.61 -13.90 -4.15
C GLU A 38 -1.80 -12.83 -4.91
N ARG A 39 -2.23 -12.45 -6.12
CA ARG A 39 -1.61 -11.37 -6.91
C ARG A 39 -1.95 -9.97 -6.40
N THR A 40 -2.99 -9.85 -5.58
CA THR A 40 -3.48 -8.59 -5.03
C THR A 40 -3.56 -8.73 -3.51
N PRO A 41 -2.41 -8.93 -2.84
CA PRO A 41 -2.39 -9.02 -1.39
C PRO A 41 -3.04 -7.76 -0.84
N GLU A 42 -3.74 -7.91 0.29
CA GLU A 42 -4.30 -6.78 1.01
C GLU A 42 -3.22 -5.70 1.12
N LYS A 43 -3.56 -4.44 0.81
CA LYS A 43 -2.66 -3.33 1.12
C LYS A 43 -2.57 -3.32 2.63
N VAL A 44 -1.57 -4.01 3.15
CA VAL A 44 -1.12 -3.80 4.51
C VAL A 44 -0.60 -2.36 4.46
N ASP A 45 -1.43 -1.40 4.85
CA ASP A 45 -0.92 -0.18 5.46
C ASP A 45 -0.29 -0.67 6.76
N ASP A 46 0.88 -1.31 6.61
CA ASP A 46 1.60 -1.97 7.66
C ASP A 46 2.10 -0.85 8.54
N LEU A 47 1.25 -0.51 9.50
CA LEU A 47 1.48 0.55 10.46
C LEU A 47 2.85 0.34 11.10
N GLU A 48 3.25 -0.92 11.35
CA GLU A 48 4.56 -1.25 11.86
C GLU A 48 5.67 -0.93 10.86
N ALA A 49 5.56 -1.34 9.58
CA ALA A 49 6.55 -0.94 8.57
C ALA A 49 6.59 0.59 8.35
N ARG A 50 5.46 1.29 8.47
CA ARG A 50 5.42 2.75 8.37
C ARG A 50 6.11 3.41 9.56
N LEU A 51 5.82 2.95 10.77
CA LEU A 51 6.46 3.42 12.00
C LEU A 51 7.96 3.10 12.00
N ALA A 52 8.36 1.92 11.52
CA ALA A 52 9.77 1.55 11.36
C ALA A 52 10.49 2.50 10.40
N ARG A 53 9.88 2.85 9.26
CA ARG A 53 10.42 3.85 8.33
C ARG A 53 10.55 5.25 8.97
N ILE A 54 9.54 5.67 9.74
CA ILE A 54 9.58 6.97 10.45
C ILE A 54 10.73 6.99 11.46
N ARG A 55 10.86 5.95 12.30
CA ARG A 55 11.96 5.83 13.28
C ARG A 55 13.33 5.86 12.60
N ALA A 56 13.51 5.11 11.51
CA ALA A 56 14.78 5.12 10.77
C ALA A 56 15.14 6.51 10.22
N ILE A 57 14.15 7.30 9.78
CA ILE A 57 14.39 8.69 9.36
C ILE A 57 14.77 9.56 10.56
N GLN A 58 14.06 9.43 11.68
CA GLN A 58 14.35 10.15 12.91
C GLN A 58 15.77 9.86 13.42
N ASP A 59 16.18 8.60 13.47
CA ASP A 59 17.54 8.19 13.88
C ASP A 59 18.62 8.80 12.98
N ARG A 60 18.38 8.79 11.67
CA ARG A 60 19.31 9.39 10.69
C ARG A 60 19.42 10.91 10.87
N VAL A 61 18.31 11.60 11.15
CA VAL A 61 18.29 13.04 11.38
C VAL A 61 18.96 13.37 12.73
N ALA A 62 18.70 12.59 13.77
CA ALA A 62 19.31 12.77 15.09
C ALA A 62 20.83 12.55 15.06
N ALA A 63 21.31 11.64 14.22
CA ALA A 63 22.75 11.41 14.02
C ALA A 63 23.42 12.43 13.09
N ALA A 64 22.66 13.33 12.44
CA ALA A 64 23.23 14.33 11.54
C ALA A 64 23.97 15.43 12.31
N ARG A 65 25.04 15.95 11.71
CA ARG A 65 25.77 17.08 12.26
C ARG A 65 24.90 18.34 12.25
N VAL A 66 24.84 19.04 13.38
CA VAL A 66 24.25 20.39 13.45
C VAL A 66 25.15 21.36 12.68
N LEU A 67 24.59 21.98 11.64
CA LEU A 67 25.31 22.92 10.78
C LEU A 67 25.38 24.32 11.38
N ARG A 68 24.33 24.72 12.09
CA ARG A 68 24.21 26.01 12.76
C ARG A 68 23.35 25.85 14.00
N GLU A 69 23.89 26.27 15.14
CA GLU A 69 23.17 26.27 16.42
C GLU A 69 22.34 27.55 16.57
N GLY A 70 21.27 27.46 17.35
CA GLY A 70 20.36 28.55 17.64
C GLY A 70 18.90 28.09 17.56
N SER A 71 18.00 28.86 18.16
CA SER A 71 16.56 28.65 17.97
C SER A 71 16.14 29.01 16.55
N ASP A 72 14.94 28.56 16.15
CA ASP A 72 14.34 28.96 14.87
C ASP A 72 14.29 30.49 14.75
N GLU A 73 13.93 31.20 15.82
CA GLU A 73 13.98 32.67 15.86
C GLU A 73 15.38 33.24 15.61
N GLU A 74 16.41 32.74 16.29
CA GLU A 74 17.79 33.24 16.13
C GLU A 74 18.36 32.97 14.74
N LEU A 75 17.94 31.86 14.13
CA LEU A 75 18.37 31.43 12.80
C LEU A 75 17.66 32.20 11.68
N LEU A 76 16.36 32.49 11.85
CA LEU A 76 15.52 33.06 10.80
C LEU A 76 15.32 34.58 10.90
N TYR A 77 15.42 35.15 12.10
CA TYR A 77 15.11 36.57 12.34
C TYR A 77 16.26 37.29 13.07
N ASP A 78 16.41 38.58 12.81
CA ASP A 78 17.36 39.46 13.50
C ASP A 78 16.82 39.99 14.84
N ALA A 79 17.61 40.84 15.50
CA ALA A 79 17.26 41.39 16.82
C ALA A 79 16.02 42.31 16.79
N ASP A 80 15.68 42.85 15.62
CA ASP A 80 14.49 43.67 15.40
C ASP A 80 13.29 42.81 14.96
N GLY A 81 13.47 41.49 14.82
CA GLY A 81 12.45 40.53 14.42
C GLY A 81 12.21 40.48 12.91
N LEU A 82 13.11 41.02 12.08
CA LEU A 82 13.01 40.98 10.64
C LEU A 82 13.68 39.71 10.09
N PRO A 83 13.14 39.11 9.00
CA PRO A 83 13.78 37.96 8.36
C PRO A 83 15.21 38.30 7.92
N LYS A 84 16.14 37.39 8.24
CA LYS A 84 17.54 37.45 7.79
C LYS A 84 17.73 36.96 6.36
#